data_AF-A0A7L5A7L8-F1
#
_entry.id   AF-A0A7L5A7L8-F1
#
_cell.length_a   1.000
_cell.length_b   1.000
_cell.length_c   1.000
_cell.angle_alpha   90.00
_cell.angle_beta   90.00
_cell.angle_gamma   90.00
#
_symmetry.space_group_name_H-M   'P 1'
#
loop_
_entity.id
_entity.type
_entity.pdbx_description
1 polymer ?
#
loop_
_entity_poly.entity_id
_entity_poly.type
_entity_poly.pdbx_seq_one_letter_code
_entity_poly.pdbx_strand_id
1 'polypeptide(L)' 'MIEIRLTPEEFAGRVTRLQAEHGIRLDGDAGRLTKSGVTAAYAYQDGLLTVNILEKPFFVSTEYCEAELRKFLG' A
#
# COMPACT_ATOMS: atom_id res chain seq x y z
N MET A 1 5.66 3.09 9.30
CA MET A 1 4.20 3.03 9.01
C MET A 1 3.91 4.08 7.95
N ILE A 2 3.06 3.75 6.98
CA ILE A 2 2.67 4.68 5.91
C ILE A 2 1.23 5.14 6.17
N GLU A 3 1.01 6.44 6.05
CA GLU A 3 -0.30 7.08 6.21
C GLU A 3 -0.48 8.09 5.08
N ILE A 4 -1.57 7.95 4.34
CA ILE A 4 -1.87 8.78 3.17
C ILE A 4 -3.33 9.20 3.24
N ARG A 5 -3.58 10.50 3.30
CA ARG A 5 -4.94 11.04 3.21
C ARG A 5 -5.41 10.98 1.77
N LEU A 6 -6.55 10.34 1.56
CA LEU A 6 -7.15 10.14 0.24
C LEU A 6 -8.67 10.29 0.38
N THR A 7 -9.30 10.99 -0.54
CA THR A 7 -10.76 10.91 -0.70
C THR A 7 -11.17 9.53 -1.20
N PRO A 8 -12.45 9.12 -1.05
CA PRO A 8 -12.91 7.83 -1.53
C PRO A 8 -12.71 7.65 -3.04
N GLU A 9 -12.87 8.73 -3.80
CA GLU A 9 -12.64 8.75 -5.26
C GLU A 9 -11.15 8.57 -5.60
N GLU A 10 -10.27 9.26 -4.87
CA GLU A 10 -8.82 9.10 -5.01
C GLU A 10 -8.38 7.68 -4.66
N PHE A 11 -8.94 7.09 -3.60
CA PHE A 11 -8.67 5.71 -3.21
C PHE A 11 -9.09 4.74 -4.32
N ALA A 12 -10.32 4.82 -4.82
CA ALA A 12 -10.80 3.95 -5.90
C ALA A 12 -9.96 4.08 -7.19
N GLY A 13 -9.56 5.30 -7.55
CA GLY A 13 -8.63 5.54 -8.66
C GLY A 13 -7.26 4.90 -8.42
N ARG A 14 -6.74 5.00 -7.20
CA ARG A 14 -5.46 4.38 -6.80
C ARG A 14 -5.51 2.87 -6.84
N VAL A 15 -6.58 2.24 -6.35
CA VAL A 15 -6.77 0.78 -6.42
C VAL A 15 -6.68 0.31 -7.87
N THR A 16 -7.37 1.02 -8.78
CA THR A 16 -7.35 0.71 -10.22
C THR A 16 -5.94 0.87 -10.80
N ARG A 17 -5.23 1.96 -10.48
CA ARG A 17 -3.87 2.23 -10.96
C ARG A 17 -2.87 1.20 -10.44
N LEU A 18 -2.90 0.89 -9.15
CA LEU A 18 -2.03 -0.10 -8.49
C LEU A 18 -2.17 -1.48 -9.11
N GLN A 19 -3.40 -1.88 -9.43
CA GLN A 19 -3.67 -3.15 -10.12
C GLN A 19 -3.13 -3.13 -11.56
N ALA A 20 -3.35 -2.06 -12.31
CA ALA A 20 -2.94 -1.97 -13.71
C ALA A 20 -1.42 -1.83 -13.90
N GLU A 21 -0.76 -0.98 -13.11
CA GLU A 21 0.65 -0.62 -13.29
C GLU A 21 1.59 -1.52 -12.48
N HIS A 22 1.13 -2.03 -11.34
CA HIS A 22 1.98 -2.77 -10.40
C HIS A 22 1.46 -4.17 -10.09
N GLY A 23 0.28 -4.56 -10.58
CA GLY A 23 -0.36 -5.84 -10.24
C GLY A 23 -0.68 -5.96 -8.75
N ILE A 24 -0.78 -4.84 -8.03
CA ILE A 24 -1.10 -4.80 -6.61
C ILE A 24 -2.62 -4.70 -6.49
N ARG A 25 -3.24 -5.76 -5.98
CA ARG A 25 -4.67 -5.81 -5.74
C ARG A 25 -4.98 -5.34 -4.33
N LEU A 26 -5.84 -4.33 -4.20
CA LEU A 26 -6.46 -3.94 -2.95
C LEU A 26 -7.93 -4.36 -3.04
N ASP A 27 -8.30 -5.43 -2.35
CA ASP A 27 -9.68 -5.91 -2.25
C ASP A 27 -10.37 -5.20 -1.08
N GLY A 28 -11.32 -4.31 -1.40
CA GLY A 28 -12.08 -3.54 -0.41
C GLY A 28 -11.24 -2.55 0.40
N ASP A 29 -11.77 -2.18 1.57
CA ASP A 29 -11.19 -1.13 2.41
C ASP A 29 -10.01 -1.61 3.25
N ALA A 30 -9.86 -2.92 3.50
CA ALA A 30 -8.73 -3.44 4.26
C ALA A 30 -8.32 -4.82 3.76
N GLY A 31 -7.03 -5.12 3.85
CA GLY A 31 -6.50 -6.40 3.38
C GLY A 31 -4.98 -6.47 3.46
N ARG A 32 -4.40 -7.37 2.66
CA ARG A 32 -2.96 -7.54 2.53
C ARG A 32 -2.55 -7.28 1.08
N LEU A 33 -1.43 -6.61 0.92
CA LEU A 33 -0.75 -6.46 -0.35
C LEU A 33 0.63 -7.12 -0.26
N THR A 34 1.06 -7.72 -1.36
CA THR A 34 2.40 -8.30 -1.47
C THR A 34 3.04 -7.83 -2.77
N LYS A 35 4.24 -7.26 -2.67
CA LYS A 35 5.02 -6.83 -3.84
C LYS A 35 6.51 -6.93 -3.54
N SER A 36 7.28 -7.48 -4.48
CA SER A 36 8.75 -7.55 -4.40
C SER A 36 9.27 -8.18 -3.10
N GLY A 37 8.59 -9.21 -2.59
CA GLY A 37 8.95 -9.89 -1.33
C GLY A 37 8.59 -9.12 -0.05
N VAL A 38 7.92 -7.98 -0.16
CA VAL A 38 7.35 -7.22 0.96
C VAL A 38 5.86 -7.54 1.06
N THR A 39 5.41 -7.95 2.24
CA THR A 39 3.99 -8.12 2.56
C THR A 39 3.58 -7.04 3.54
N ALA A 40 2.52 -6.31 3.25
CA ALA A 40 1.97 -5.28 4.10
C ALA A 40 0.46 -5.45 4.29
N ALA A 41 -0.06 -5.09 5.45
CA ALA A 41 -1.49 -4.88 5.67
C ALA A 41 -1.84 -3.44 5.26
N TYR A 42 -2.99 -3.26 4.65
CA TYR A 42 -3.56 -1.93 4.39
C TYR A 42 -4.96 -1.83 4.99
N ALA A 43 -5.34 -0.61 5.37
CA ALA A 43 -6.69 -0.24 5.78
C ALA A 43 -6.98 1.19 5.32
N TYR A 44 -8.14 1.40 4.70
CA TYR A 44 -8.67 2.67 4.27
C TYR A 44 -9.93 2.95 5.07
N GLN A 45 -9.86 3.90 6.00
CA GLN A 45 -10.99 4.30 6.84
C GLN A 45 -10.96 5.81 7.06
N ASP A 46 -12.12 6.45 7.09
CA ASP A 46 -12.27 7.88 7.40
C ASP A 46 -11.37 8.81 6.56
N GLY A 47 -11.15 8.47 5.28
CA GLY A 47 -10.31 9.26 4.38
C GLY A 47 -8.80 9.07 4.57
N LEU A 48 -8.39 8.03 5.30
CA LEU A 48 -6.99 7.72 5.59
C LEU A 48 -6.66 6.29 5.15
N LEU A 49 -5.68 6.15 4.26
CA LEU A 49 -5.05 4.88 3.94
C LEU A 49 -3.83 4.67 4.83
N THR A 50 -3.89 3.65 5.69
CA THR A 50 -2.79 3.19 6.52
C THR A 50 -2.21 1.92 5.93
N VAL A 51 -0.88 1.84 5.83
CA VAL A 51 -0.16 0.64 5.39
C VAL A 51 0.94 0.28 6.38
N ASN A 52 0.90 -0.96 6.84
CA ASN A 52 1.80 -1.54 7.83
C ASN A 52 2.54 -2.74 7.24
N ILE A 53 3.86 -2.64 7.16
CA ILE A 53 4.70 -3.75 6.69
C ILE A 53 4.67 -4.87 7.73
N LEU A 54 4.28 -6.05 7.30
CA LEU A 54 4.23 -7.27 8.12
C LEU A 54 5.50 -8.09 7.93
N GLU A 55 5.92 -8.25 6.67
CA GLU A 55 7.07 -9.05 6.30
C GLU A 55 7.88 -8.31 5.22
N LYS A 56 9.20 -8.42 5.31
CA LYS A 56 10.11 -7.83 4.32
C LYS A 56 11.36 -8.69 4.20
N PRO A 57 12.10 -8.58 3.09
CA PRO A 57 13.40 -9.23 2.98
C PRO A 57 14.37 -8.73 4.06
N PHE A 58 15.18 -9.63 4.63
CA PHE A 58 16.08 -9.31 5.75
C PHE A 58 17.16 -8.29 5.38
N PHE A 59 17.56 -8.25 4.11
CA PHE A 59 18.61 -7.36 3.59
C PHE A 59 18.11 -5.96 3.19
N VAL A 60 16.81 -5.70 3.29
CA VAL A 60 16.19 -4.41 2.96
C VAL A 60 15.72 -3.74 4.24
N SER A 61 15.99 -2.45 4.44
CA SER A 61 15.50 -1.72 5.61
C SER A 61 14.00 -1.48 5.52
N THR A 62 13.33 -1.36 6.68
CA THR A 62 11.90 -1.01 6.72
C THR A 62 11.65 0.32 6.03
N GLU A 63 12.51 1.32 6.25
CA GLU A 63 12.40 2.64 5.63
C GLU A 63 12.46 2.59 4.11
N TYR A 64 13.33 1.75 3.53
CA TYR A 64 13.38 1.58 2.08
C TYR A 64 12.08 0.97 1.55
N CYS A 65 11.57 -0.09 2.21
CA CYS A 65 10.29 -0.69 1.84
C CYS A 65 9.15 0.34 1.95
N GLU A 66 9.15 1.17 2.99
CA GLU A 66 8.15 2.21 3.16
C GLU A 66 8.23 3.30 2.07
N ALA A 67 9.44 3.71 1.70
CA ALA A 67 9.67 4.68 0.64
C ALA A 67 9.21 4.14 -0.72
N GLU A 68 9.52 2.89 -1.05
CA GLU A 68 9.07 2.26 -2.30
C GLU A 68 7.55 2.09 -2.34
N LEU A 69 6.94 1.61 -1.25
CA LEU A 69 5.49 1.52 -1.13
C LEU A 69 4.84 2.89 -1.27
N ARG A 70 5.40 3.95 -0.68
CA ARG A 70 4.92 5.33 -0.86
C ARG A 70 4.98 5.81 -2.31
N LYS A 71 5.93 5.34 -3.12
CA LYS A 71 5.98 5.70 -4.56
C LYS A 71 4.85 5.03 -5.33
N PHE A 72 4.54 3.78 -5.05
CA PHE A 72 3.41 3.09 -5.70
C PHE A 72 2.07 3.66 -5.24
N LEU A 73 1.98 3.89 -3.92
CA LEU A 73 0.84 4.49 -3.25
C LEU A 73 0.87 6.01 -3.31
N GLY A 74 1.65 6.67 -4.18
CA GLY A 74 1.88 8.13 -4.27
C GLY A 74 1.28 8.74 -5.53
#